data_AF-A0A2J8I6M7-F1
#
_entry.id   AF-A0A2J8I6M7-F1
#
_cell.length_a   1.000
_cell.length_b   1.000
_cell.length_c   1.000
_cell.angle_alpha   90.00
_cell.angle_beta   90.00
_cell.angle_gamma   90.00
#
_symmetry.space_group_name_H-M   'P 1'
#
loop_
_entity.id
_entity.type
_entity.pdbx_description
1 polymer ?
#
loop_
_entity_poly.entity_id
_entity_poly.type
_entity_poly.pdbx_seq_one_letter_code
_entity_poly.pdbx_strand_id
1 'polypeptide(L)'
;MDTSSVIIDYSEADFADSLRALLPKGKYWQEAENVELTNVIEALAIDFKTTHDDVQLSLLTDFKQALFGWKISDYQALLYEVAGNNSGVVSDSRATPNLIYVSLGDDYRGSSKKAWTEFEKKRLPHTEITWTYQSRLDVHHQLANCRHIRNLHTYEVTQ
;
A
#
# COMPACT_ATOMS: atom_id res chain seq x y z
N MET A 1 16.96 13.23 10.30
CA MET A 1 16.91 13.28 11.78
C MET A 1 17.97 12.33 12.27
N ASP A 2 18.85 12.77 13.17
CA ASP A 2 19.97 11.95 13.66
C ASP A 2 19.44 10.85 14.59
N THR A 3 19.23 9.65 14.05
CA THR A 3 18.67 8.49 14.74
C THR A 3 19.70 7.71 15.56
N SER A 4 20.97 8.15 15.54
CA SER A 4 22.08 7.50 16.25
C SER A 4 21.89 7.47 17.77
N SER A 5 21.04 8.33 18.33
CA SER A 5 20.71 8.37 19.77
C SER A 5 19.60 7.41 20.21
N VAL A 6 18.90 6.75 19.26
CA VAL A 6 17.76 5.85 19.53
C VAL A 6 18.10 4.40 19.17
N ILE A 7 19.10 4.18 18.31
CA ILE A 7 19.56 2.85 17.93
C ILE A 7 20.48 2.32 19.03
N ILE A 8 19.95 1.43 19.88
CA ILE A 8 20.78 0.60 20.75
C ILE A 8 21.24 -0.58 19.90
N ASP A 9 22.55 -0.66 19.65
CA ASP A 9 23.16 -1.72 18.84
C ASP A 9 23.60 -2.86 19.76
N TYR A 10 22.77 -3.89 19.85
CA TYR A 10 23.12 -5.14 20.53
C TYR A 10 23.76 -6.10 19.53
N SER A 11 24.87 -6.74 19.91
CA SER A 11 25.48 -7.81 19.14
C SER A 11 24.83 -9.17 19.45
N GLU A 12 25.03 -10.16 18.58
CA GLU A 12 24.61 -11.55 18.84
C GLU A 12 25.23 -12.09 20.15
N ALA A 13 26.45 -11.68 20.47
CA ALA A 13 27.12 -12.07 21.71
C ALA A 13 26.40 -11.56 22.97
N ASP A 14 25.83 -10.35 22.91
CA ASP A 14 25.05 -9.78 24.02
C ASP A 14 23.77 -10.58 24.29
N PHE A 15 23.11 -11.05 23.22
CA PHE A 15 21.96 -11.94 23.33
C PHE A 15 22.36 -13.32 23.86
N ALA A 16 23.48 -13.87 23.40
CA ALA A 16 23.99 -15.16 23.88
C ALA A 16 24.32 -15.12 25.38
N ASP A 17 24.95 -14.04 25.86
CA ASP A 17 25.29 -13.86 27.27
C ASP A 17 24.04 -13.64 28.14
N SER A 18 23.04 -12.92 27.62
CA SER A 18 21.74 -12.79 28.28
C SER A 18 21.02 -14.14 28.39
N LEU A 19 21.03 -14.96 27.34
CA LEU A 19 20.49 -16.32 27.36
C LEU A 19 21.20 -17.20 28.38
N ARG A 20 22.54 -17.13 28.46
CA ARG A 20 23.33 -17.85 29.49
C ARG A 20 22.97 -17.40 30.91
N ALA A 21 22.68 -16.12 31.12
CA ALA A 21 22.27 -15.60 32.41
C ALA A 21 20.89 -16.10 32.87
N LEU A 22 20.00 -16.46 31.94
CA LEU A 22 18.70 -17.04 32.23
C LEU A 22 18.76 -18.53 32.61
N LEU A 23 19.85 -19.22 32.26
CA LEU A 23 19.99 -20.64 32.55
C LEU A 23 20.30 -20.89 34.04
N PRO A 24 19.73 -21.96 34.64
CA PRO A 24 20.01 -22.31 36.03
C PRO A 24 21.50 -22.60 36.25
N LYS A 25 22.01 -22.23 37.42
CA LYS A 25 23.39 -22.57 37.80
C LYS A 25 23.50 -24.08 38.07
N GLY A 26 24.32 -24.79 37.30
CA GLY A 26 24.58 -26.22 37.46
C GLY A 26 25.48 -26.78 36.37
N LYS A 27 26.14 -27.92 36.63
CA LYS A 27 27.14 -28.52 35.73
C LYS A 27 26.68 -28.62 34.27
N TYR A 28 25.46 -29.12 34.06
CA TYR A 28 24.87 -29.29 32.73
C TYR A 28 24.74 -27.98 31.92
N TRP A 29 24.51 -26.86 32.59
CA TRP A 29 24.26 -25.54 31.96
C TRP A 29 25.48 -24.63 31.92
N GLN A 30 26.56 -25.02 32.60
CA GLN A 30 27.78 -24.21 32.79
C GLN A 30 29.02 -24.83 32.15
N GLU A 31 28.89 -26.03 31.58
CA GLU A 31 30.00 -26.69 30.91
C GLU A 31 30.29 -25.99 29.57
N ALA A 32 31.40 -25.25 29.53
CA ALA A 32 32.02 -24.70 28.32
C ALA A 32 32.35 -25.79 27.26
N GLU A 33 32.20 -27.06 27.62
CA GLU A 33 32.45 -28.24 26.78
C GLU A 33 31.15 -28.83 26.18
N ASN A 34 29.97 -28.36 26.58
CA ASN A 34 28.72 -28.80 25.95
C ASN A 34 28.50 -28.04 24.63
N VAL A 35 29.11 -28.59 23.58
CA VAL A 35 29.07 -28.04 22.22
C VAL A 35 27.63 -27.95 21.70
N GLU A 36 26.76 -28.90 22.03
CA GLU A 36 25.35 -28.87 21.60
C GLU A 36 24.59 -27.72 22.24
N LEU A 37 24.75 -27.51 23.55
CA LEU A 37 24.12 -26.40 24.25
C LEU A 37 24.65 -25.05 23.75
N THR A 38 25.96 -24.96 23.49
CA THR A 38 26.60 -23.75 22.97
C THR A 38 26.04 -23.39 21.58
N ASN A 39 25.94 -24.36 20.68
CA ASN A 39 25.36 -24.18 19.35
C ASN A 39 23.89 -23.74 19.41
N VAL A 40 23.11 -24.29 20.36
CA VAL A 40 21.70 -23.90 20.53
C VAL A 40 21.58 -22.47 21.02
N ILE A 41 22.43 -22.05 21.98
CA ILE A 41 22.44 -20.67 22.49
C ILE A 41 22.84 -19.70 21.38
N GLU A 42 23.86 -20.03 20.57
CA GLU A 42 24.28 -19.20 19.44
C GLU A 42 23.19 -19.10 18.37
N ALA A 43 22.55 -20.20 18.00
CA ALA A 43 21.44 -20.20 17.05
C ALA A 43 20.25 -19.34 17.54
N LEU A 44 19.89 -19.44 18.82
CA LEU A 44 18.87 -18.60 19.42
C LEU A 44 19.30 -17.13 19.46
N ALA A 45 20.56 -16.84 19.76
CA ALA A 45 21.07 -15.48 19.78
C ALA A 45 20.99 -14.80 18.40
N ILE A 46 21.28 -15.55 17.33
CA ILE A 46 21.10 -15.08 15.94
C ILE A 46 19.63 -14.77 15.64
N ASP A 47 18.71 -15.65 16.04
CA ASP A 47 17.27 -15.47 15.80
C ASP A 47 16.71 -14.27 16.59
N PHE A 48 17.14 -14.11 17.85
CA PHE A 48 16.76 -12.96 18.67
C PHE A 48 17.35 -11.64 18.16
N LYS A 49 18.59 -11.64 17.67
CA LYS A 49 19.20 -10.46 17.04
C LYS A 49 18.45 -10.07 15.76
N THR A 50 18.15 -11.05 14.91
CA THR A 50 17.36 -10.83 13.68
C THR A 50 15.99 -10.25 14.01
N THR A 51 15.30 -10.84 14.99
CA THR A 51 14.00 -10.35 15.46
C THR A 51 14.10 -8.96 16.07
N HIS A 52 15.15 -8.69 16.87
CA HIS A 52 15.39 -7.37 17.45
C HIS A 52 15.58 -6.32 16.36
N ASP A 53 16.39 -6.60 15.34
CA ASP A 53 16.68 -5.66 14.26
C ASP A 53 15.44 -5.42 13.38
N ASP A 54 14.66 -6.46 13.10
CA ASP A 54 13.39 -6.35 12.40
C ASP A 54 12.37 -5.51 13.19
N VAL A 55 12.26 -5.73 14.50
CA VAL A 55 11.39 -4.95 15.39
C VAL A 55 11.90 -3.52 15.54
N GLN A 56 13.20 -3.32 15.70
CA GLN A 56 13.82 -2.00 15.79
C GLN A 56 13.64 -1.23 14.48
N LEU A 57 13.76 -1.87 13.33
CA LEU A 57 13.42 -1.31 12.03
C LEU A 57 11.94 -0.96 11.97
N SER A 58 11.04 -1.84 12.44
CA SER A 58 9.60 -1.61 12.50
C SER A 58 9.19 -0.47 13.46
N LEU A 59 9.95 -0.25 14.53
CA LEU A 59 9.71 0.80 15.52
C LEU A 59 10.35 2.13 15.12
N LEU A 60 11.54 2.12 14.50
CA LEU A 60 12.13 3.31 13.90
C LEU A 60 11.36 3.77 12.67
N THR A 61 10.59 2.87 12.06
CA THR A 61 9.54 3.21 11.09
C THR A 61 8.26 3.71 11.74
N ASP A 62 8.23 4.06 13.03
CA ASP A 62 7.12 4.79 13.67
C ASP A 62 6.79 6.07 12.88
N PHE A 63 5.82 5.92 11.98
CA PHE A 63 4.72 6.81 11.59
C PHE A 63 5.00 8.32 11.52
N LYS A 64 6.22 8.76 11.23
CA LYS A 64 6.47 10.15 10.81
C LYS A 64 6.01 10.36 9.37
N GLN A 65 4.69 10.47 9.22
CA GLN A 65 3.96 11.18 8.15
C GLN A 65 4.22 10.81 6.68
N ALA A 66 5.12 9.88 6.37
CA ALA A 66 5.23 9.24 5.07
C ALA A 66 4.41 7.94 5.11
N LEU A 67 3.08 8.06 5.02
CA LEU A 67 2.21 6.93 4.67
C LEU A 67 2.82 6.28 3.42
N PHE A 68 3.25 5.03 3.55
CA PHE A 68 3.79 4.25 2.44
C PHE A 68 2.67 4.06 1.41
N GLY A 69 2.81 4.67 0.23
CA GLY A 69 1.83 4.58 -0.85
C GLY A 69 1.13 5.89 -1.18
N TRP A 70 0.36 5.86 -2.26
CA TRP A 70 -0.40 7.00 -2.76
C TRP A 70 -1.65 7.23 -1.92
N LYS A 71 -1.84 8.45 -1.40
CA LYS A 71 -3.07 8.87 -0.73
C LYS A 71 -4.15 9.20 -1.75
N ILE A 72 -5.41 9.25 -1.31
CA ILE A 72 -6.52 9.74 -2.14
C ILE A 72 -6.25 11.14 -2.70
N SER A 73 -5.59 12.02 -1.93
CA SER A 73 -5.16 13.33 -2.40
C SER A 73 -4.15 13.25 -3.55
N ASP A 74 -3.28 12.26 -3.55
CA ASP A 74 -2.24 12.08 -4.56
C ASP A 74 -2.88 11.54 -5.85
N TYR A 75 -3.82 10.60 -5.74
CA TYR A 75 -4.63 10.17 -6.89
C TYR A 75 -5.48 11.31 -7.45
N GLN A 76 -6.06 12.16 -6.60
CA GLN A 76 -6.79 13.35 -7.06
C GLN A 76 -5.88 14.33 -7.80
N ALA A 77 -4.65 14.55 -7.30
CA ALA A 77 -3.66 15.39 -7.96
C ALA A 77 -3.23 14.81 -9.32
N LEU A 78 -3.02 13.49 -9.40
CA LEU A 78 -2.73 12.81 -10.67
C LEU A 78 -3.89 12.88 -11.65
N LEU A 79 -5.14 12.80 -11.17
CA LEU A 79 -6.31 13.02 -12.03
C LEU A 79 -6.26 14.42 -12.65
N TYR A 80 -5.96 15.44 -11.83
CA TYR A 80 -5.84 16.81 -12.31
C TYR A 80 -4.66 17.03 -13.25
N GLU A 81 -3.53 16.39 -13.01
CA GLU A 81 -2.37 16.44 -13.90
C GLU A 81 -2.67 15.82 -15.27
N VAL A 82 -3.34 14.66 -15.27
CA VAL A 82 -3.51 13.85 -16.48
C VAL A 82 -4.70 14.32 -17.33
N ALA A 83 -5.82 14.63 -16.68
CA ALA A 83 -7.08 14.98 -17.32
C ALA A 83 -7.45 16.46 -17.22
N GLY A 84 -6.81 17.23 -16.35
CA GLY A 84 -7.05 18.67 -16.14
C GLY A 84 -7.74 18.98 -14.81
N ASN A 85 -7.64 20.24 -14.35
CA ASN A 85 -8.30 20.69 -13.13
C ASN A 85 -9.82 20.52 -13.23
N ASN A 86 -10.45 20.08 -12.13
CA ASN A 86 -11.89 19.75 -12.07
C ASN A 86 -12.35 18.63 -13.03
N SER A 87 -11.43 17.82 -13.54
CA SER A 87 -11.78 16.70 -14.43
C SER A 87 -12.63 15.62 -13.77
N GLY A 88 -12.62 15.54 -12.45
CA GLY A 88 -13.33 14.52 -11.71
C GLY A 88 -12.98 14.49 -10.23
N VAL A 89 -13.52 13.48 -9.56
CA VAL A 89 -13.36 13.27 -8.11
C VAL A 89 -12.85 11.85 -7.86
N VAL A 90 -11.83 11.74 -7.02
CA VAL A 90 -11.33 10.49 -6.46
C VAL A 90 -11.80 10.39 -5.00
N SER A 91 -12.37 9.25 -4.65
CA SER A 91 -12.89 9.01 -3.29
C SER A 91 -12.71 7.55 -2.88
N ASP A 92 -12.75 7.30 -1.59
CA ASP A 92 -12.79 5.99 -0.98
C ASP A 92 -14.00 5.85 -0.05
N SER A 93 -14.24 4.64 0.43
CA SER A 93 -15.32 4.36 1.37
C SER A 93 -14.86 3.35 2.41
N ARG A 94 -15.21 3.61 3.68
CA ARG A 94 -14.95 2.67 4.79
C ARG A 94 -15.65 1.32 4.62
N ALA A 95 -16.74 1.28 3.86
CA ALA A 95 -17.44 0.04 3.57
C ALA A 95 -16.67 -0.87 2.59
N THR A 96 -15.76 -0.30 1.80
CA THR A 96 -14.96 -1.00 0.79
C THR A 96 -13.49 -0.55 0.90
N PRO A 97 -12.75 -1.01 1.93
CA PRO A 97 -11.45 -0.44 2.32
C PRO A 97 -10.32 -0.61 1.30
N ASN A 98 -10.51 -1.48 0.30
CA ASN A 98 -9.54 -1.76 -0.76
C ASN A 98 -9.98 -1.24 -2.14
N LEU A 99 -10.99 -0.37 -2.19
CA LEU A 99 -11.58 0.10 -3.44
C LEU A 99 -11.52 1.62 -3.53
N ILE A 100 -10.86 2.11 -4.57
CA ILE A 100 -10.82 3.53 -4.92
C ILE A 100 -11.86 3.80 -6.01
N TYR A 101 -12.67 4.83 -5.84
CA TYR A 101 -13.66 5.27 -6.80
C TYR A 101 -13.14 6.51 -7.52
N VAL A 102 -13.07 6.45 -8.85
CA VAL A 102 -12.70 7.57 -9.70
C VAL A 102 -13.89 7.93 -10.57
N SER A 103 -14.42 9.15 -10.39
CA SER A 103 -15.49 9.69 -11.22
C SER A 103 -14.93 10.75 -12.16
N LEU A 104 -15.05 10.52 -13.47
CA LEU A 104 -14.68 11.50 -14.50
C LEU A 104 -15.90 12.25 -14.99
N GLY A 105 -15.77 13.57 -15.11
CA GLY A 105 -16.76 14.44 -15.76
C GLY A 105 -16.82 14.18 -17.27
N ASP A 106 -17.99 14.43 -17.86
CA ASP A 106 -18.25 14.09 -19.26
C ASP A 106 -17.33 14.83 -20.25
N ASP A 107 -17.03 16.10 -19.95
CA ASP A 107 -16.16 16.96 -20.75
C ASP A 107 -14.72 16.42 -20.86
N TYR A 108 -14.35 15.48 -19.97
CA TYR A 108 -13.00 14.94 -19.83
C TYR A 108 -12.88 13.50 -20.35
N ARG A 109 -13.86 13.03 -21.15
CA ARG A 109 -13.85 11.68 -21.76
C ARG A 109 -12.56 11.34 -22.47
N GLY A 110 -12.03 12.29 -23.25
CA GLY A 110 -10.84 12.08 -24.07
C GLY A 110 -9.62 11.67 -23.25
N SER A 111 -9.60 12.02 -21.97
CA SER A 111 -8.50 11.74 -21.05
C SER A 111 -8.67 10.43 -20.28
N SER A 112 -9.81 9.74 -20.40
CA SER A 112 -10.14 8.52 -19.64
C SER A 112 -9.08 7.42 -19.78
N LYS A 113 -8.67 7.09 -21.01
CA LYS A 113 -7.64 6.08 -21.28
C LYS A 113 -6.29 6.44 -20.67
N LYS A 114 -5.91 7.72 -20.75
CA LYS A 114 -4.65 8.24 -20.22
C LYS A 114 -4.68 8.19 -18.68
N ALA A 115 -5.77 8.66 -18.07
CA ALA A 115 -5.99 8.62 -16.63
C ALA A 115 -5.94 7.18 -16.10
N TRP A 116 -6.64 6.25 -16.75
CA TRP A 116 -6.58 4.83 -16.40
C TRP A 116 -5.13 4.31 -16.44
N THR A 117 -4.44 4.52 -17.55
CA THR A 117 -3.08 3.98 -17.72
C THR A 117 -2.10 4.52 -16.68
N GLU A 118 -2.19 5.80 -16.32
CA GLU A 118 -1.33 6.39 -15.28
C GLU A 118 -1.70 5.92 -13.86
N PHE A 119 -2.99 5.71 -13.58
CA PHE A 119 -3.44 5.19 -12.28
C PHE A 119 -2.98 3.75 -12.05
N GLU A 120 -3.01 2.89 -13.07
CA GLU A 120 -2.56 1.50 -12.96
C GLU A 120 -1.06 1.38 -12.66
N LYS A 121 -0.24 2.28 -13.22
CA LYS A 121 1.20 2.34 -12.91
C LYS A 121 1.49 2.64 -11.43
N LYS A 122 0.53 3.26 -10.74
CA LYS A 122 0.64 3.69 -9.35
C LYS A 122 -0.30 2.91 -8.43
N ARG A 123 -0.92 1.84 -8.93
CA ARG A 123 -1.86 1.03 -8.15
C ARG A 123 -1.14 0.30 -7.04
N LEU A 124 -1.64 0.44 -5.82
CA LEU A 124 -1.12 -0.27 -4.66
C LEU A 124 -1.49 -1.76 -4.72
N PRO A 125 -0.64 -2.66 -4.18
CA PRO A 125 -1.00 -4.08 -4.05
C PRO A 125 -2.34 -4.25 -3.32
N HIS A 126 -3.16 -5.19 -3.78
CA HIS A 126 -4.48 -5.49 -3.19
C HIS A 126 -5.47 -4.32 -3.15
N THR A 127 -5.26 -3.27 -3.96
CA THR A 127 -6.20 -2.16 -4.15
C THR A 127 -6.81 -2.24 -5.55
N GLU A 128 -8.13 -2.16 -5.64
CA GLU A 128 -8.87 -2.08 -6.89
C GLU A 128 -9.31 -0.63 -7.17
N ILE A 129 -9.45 -0.29 -8.45
CA ILE A 129 -9.86 1.05 -8.90
C ILE A 129 -11.12 0.92 -9.75
N THR A 130 -12.23 1.45 -9.25
CA THR A 130 -13.49 1.52 -9.98
C THR A 130 -13.61 2.87 -10.69
N TRP A 131 -13.88 2.81 -11.98
CA TRP A 131 -14.09 4.00 -12.81
C TRP A 131 -15.58 4.22 -13.05
N THR A 132 -16.08 5.35 -12.58
CA THR A 132 -17.44 5.81 -12.85
C THR A 132 -17.41 6.88 -13.92
N TYR A 133 -18.01 6.60 -15.06
CA TYR A 133 -18.08 7.54 -16.17
C TYR A 133 -19.51 8.03 -16.33
N GLN A 134 -19.74 9.34 -16.17
CA GLN A 134 -21.04 9.94 -16.42
C GLN A 134 -21.08 10.58 -17.80
N SER A 135 -21.97 10.12 -18.67
CA SER A 135 -22.19 10.73 -19.99
C SER A 135 -23.50 11.50 -20.03
N ARG A 136 -23.45 12.73 -20.52
CA ARG A 136 -24.62 13.47 -21.00
C ARG A 136 -24.59 13.45 -22.52
N LEU A 137 -25.75 13.22 -23.11
CA LEU A 137 -25.88 13.17 -24.56
C LEU A 137 -27.04 14.06 -24.95
N ASP A 138 -26.72 15.27 -25.39
CA ASP A 138 -27.68 16.17 -26.00
C ASP A 138 -27.73 15.90 -27.50
N VAL A 139 -28.94 15.76 -28.04
CA VAL A 139 -29.14 15.45 -29.45
C VAL A 139 -30.13 16.43 -30.04
N HIS A 140 -29.61 17.32 -30.89
CA HIS A 140 -30.44 18.24 -31.65
C HIS A 140 -30.90 17.56 -32.94
N HIS A 141 -32.20 17.37 -33.06
CA HIS A 141 -32.83 16.80 -34.25
C HIS A 141 -33.57 17.88 -35.02
N GLN A 142 -33.17 18.12 -36.27
CA GLN A 142 -33.97 18.87 -37.23
C GLN A 142 -34.53 17.88 -38.25
N LEU A 143 -35.81 17.56 -38.12
CA LEU A 143 -36.47 16.50 -38.90
C LEU A 143 -37.67 17.09 -39.65
N ALA A 144 -37.67 16.99 -40.97
CA ALA A 144 -38.86 17.15 -41.80
C ALA A 144 -39.20 15.78 -42.43
N ASN A 145 -40.45 15.34 -42.28
CA ASN A 145 -41.00 14.10 -42.85
C ASN A 145 -40.27 12.78 -42.49
N CYS A 146 -39.74 12.63 -41.28
CA CYS A 146 -39.13 11.37 -40.84
C CYS A 146 -39.48 11.00 -39.39
N ARG A 147 -39.52 9.69 -39.12
CA ARG A 147 -39.75 9.10 -37.79
C ARG A 147 -38.40 8.71 -37.19
N HIS A 148 -38.04 9.32 -36.06
CA HIS A 148 -36.85 8.93 -35.30
C HIS A 148 -37.24 7.93 -34.19
N ILE A 149 -36.58 6.78 -34.16
CA ILE A 149 -36.69 5.77 -33.11
C ILE A 149 -35.30 5.58 -32.52
N ARG A 150 -35.17 5.75 -31.20
CA ARG A 150 -33.91 5.60 -30.48
C ARG A 150 -33.94 4.33 -29.64
N ASN A 151 -33.06 3.37 -29.97
CA ASN A 151 -32.88 2.16 -29.18
C ASN A 151 -31.67 2.35 -28.25
N LEU A 152 -31.92 2.41 -26.95
CA LEU A 152 -30.86 2.47 -25.93
C LEU A 152 -30.23 1.08 -25.80
N HIS A 153 -28.91 1.02 -25.88
CA HIS A 153 -28.14 -0.20 -25.69
C HIS A 153 -27.31 -0.04 -24.42
N THR A 154 -27.44 -1.00 -23.52
CA THR A 154 -26.62 -1.12 -22.30
C THR A 154 -25.51 -2.10 -22.59
N TYR A 155 -24.26 -1.72 -22.30
CA TYR A 155 -23.11 -2.59 -22.45
C TYR A 155 -22.46 -2.77 -21.09
N GLU A 156 -22.35 -4.02 -20.66
CA GLU A 156 -21.57 -4.41 -19.49
C GLU A 156 -20.20 -4.91 -19.97
N VAL A 157 -19.13 -4.46 -19.30
CA VAL A 157 -17.77 -4.94 -19.58
C VAL A 157 -17.39 -5.87 -18.45
N THR A 158 -17.27 -7.16 -18.75
CA THR A 158 -16.78 -8.20 -17.84
C THR A 158 -15.33 -8.56 -18.17
N GLN A 159 -14.54 -8.85 -17.14
CA GLN A 159 -13.14 -9.23 -17.24
C GLN A 159 -12.95 -10.68 -17.71
#